data_AF-A0A3S9UU04-F1
#
_entry.id   AF-A0A3S9UU04-F1
#
_cell.length_a   1.000
_cell.length_b   1.000
_cell.length_c   1.000
_cell.angle_alpha   90.00
_cell.angle_beta   90.00
_cell.angle_gamma   90.00
#
_symmetry.space_group_name_H-M   'P 1'
#
loop_
_entity.id
_entity.type
_entity.pdbx_description
1 polymer ?
#
loop_
_entity_poly.entity_id
_entity_poly.type
_entity_poly.pdbx_seq_one_letter_code
_entity_poly.pdbx_strand_id
1 'polypeptide(L)'
;MKITVEDTLEQYEKLYGLEPCKREDFFRYTMMKPFEAMWRFINVPLHAKEPGGYDVVMAAKMLGHLDLSETETGTHVLQNLKEIGALSTAKEVLHACTDFTLQHGLKIHADELKLGLYIADPHKLELVNGYSGFGGIPGFIQVTIYPNNYNIPRIPAVIAHEFHHNIRFSYFDWDHGNITVGEYLIIEGLAESFARELYGQDSIGPWVTSLDEEDEMYSIQVLKNALNIKGFAEVSSYMFGDIYAKEQGYSPVGLSPYAGYAIGYKAVQSFMNLNHVGIAEATLLQADEIIEQCGLFD
;
A
#
# COMPACT_ATOMS: atom_id res chain seq x y z
N MET A 1 14.28 -16.63 3.84
CA MET A 1 13.98 -15.24 4.25
C MET A 1 13.46 -15.26 5.67
N LYS A 2 13.97 -14.38 6.54
CA LYS A 2 13.47 -14.17 7.90
C LYS A 2 12.19 -13.32 7.83
N ILE A 3 11.17 -13.64 8.63
CA ILE A 3 9.96 -12.81 8.75
C ILE A 3 9.92 -12.22 10.15
N THR A 4 9.73 -10.90 10.23
CA THR A 4 9.62 -10.17 11.49
C THR A 4 8.36 -9.30 11.45
N VAL A 5 7.45 -9.51 12.40
CA VAL A 5 6.36 -8.57 12.69
C VAL A 5 6.77 -7.77 13.92
N GLU A 6 6.95 -6.47 13.77
CA GLU A 6 7.28 -5.59 14.89
C GLU A 6 6.09 -5.51 15.85
N ASP A 7 6.35 -5.60 17.16
CA ASP A 7 5.30 -5.45 18.18
C ASP A 7 4.94 -3.98 18.38
N THR A 8 4.37 -3.39 17.33
CA THR A 8 3.98 -1.98 17.30
C THR A 8 2.89 -1.68 18.31
N LEU A 9 2.05 -2.67 18.68
CA LEU A 9 0.99 -2.50 19.67
C LEU A 9 1.58 -2.31 21.08
N GLU A 10 2.56 -3.13 21.49
CA GLU A 10 3.28 -2.90 22.76
C GLU A 10 4.08 -1.58 22.72
N GLN A 11 4.64 -1.23 21.55
CA GLN A 11 5.34 0.05 21.38
C GLN A 11 4.41 1.25 21.53
N TYR A 12 3.19 1.22 20.98
CA TYR A 12 2.19 2.28 21.18
C TYR A 12 1.72 2.37 22.63
N GLU A 13 1.52 1.25 23.31
CA GLU A 13 1.18 1.23 24.73
C GLU A 13 2.25 1.95 25.57
N LYS A 14 3.53 1.66 25.30
CA LYS A 14 4.65 2.36 25.91
C LYS A 14 4.66 3.84 25.54
N LEU A 15 4.50 4.17 24.25
CA LEU A 15 4.49 5.54 23.74
C LEU A 15 3.45 6.41 24.44
N TYR A 16 2.21 5.93 24.57
CA TYR A 16 1.14 6.70 25.22
C TYR A 16 1.31 6.83 26.74
N GLY A 17 2.06 5.92 27.37
CA GLY A 17 2.48 6.02 28.77
C GLY A 17 3.64 7.00 29.02
N LEU A 18 4.30 7.52 27.98
CA LEU A 18 5.37 8.51 28.12
C LEU A 18 4.83 9.94 28.26
N GLU A 19 5.62 10.78 28.93
CA GLU A 19 5.49 12.24 28.88
C GLU A 19 5.49 12.73 27.42
N PRO A 20 4.63 13.69 27.03
CA PRO A 20 4.48 14.13 25.65
C PRO A 20 5.81 14.51 24.96
N CYS A 21 6.72 15.16 25.68
CA CYS A 21 8.02 15.58 25.15
C CYS A 21 8.97 14.42 24.78
N LYS A 22 8.68 13.19 25.20
CA LYS A 22 9.49 11.99 24.92
C LYS A 22 8.92 11.12 23.80
N ARG A 23 7.68 11.38 23.37
CA ARG A 23 6.96 10.51 22.43
C ARG A 23 7.57 10.50 21.05
N GLU A 24 7.95 11.67 20.53
CA GLU A 24 8.56 11.74 19.20
C GLU A 24 9.90 11.01 19.15
N ASP A 25 10.77 11.18 20.14
CA ASP A 25 12.05 10.46 20.20
C ASP A 25 11.85 8.95 20.33
N PHE A 26 10.87 8.53 21.13
CA PHE A 26 10.49 7.11 21.20
C PHE A 26 10.00 6.61 19.83
N PHE A 27 9.15 7.37 19.14
CA PHE A 27 8.68 7.02 17.80
C PHE A 27 9.83 6.91 16.80
N ARG A 28 10.73 7.91 16.74
CA ARG A 28 11.90 7.95 15.85
C ARG A 28 12.84 6.76 16.08
N TYR A 29 13.26 6.56 17.33
CA TYR A 29 14.37 5.67 17.65
C TYR A 29 13.95 4.25 18.07
N THR A 30 12.67 4.03 18.38
CA THR A 30 12.13 2.70 18.68
C THR A 30 11.23 2.19 17.56
N MET A 31 10.21 2.95 17.16
CA MET A 31 9.19 2.45 16.23
C MET A 31 9.61 2.54 14.77
N MET A 32 10.30 3.62 14.38
CA MET A 32 10.74 3.87 13.01
C MET A 32 12.15 3.36 12.72
N LYS A 33 13.00 3.22 13.75
CA LYS A 33 14.38 2.73 13.60
C LYS A 33 14.49 1.37 12.91
N PRO A 34 13.62 0.37 13.16
CA PRO A 34 13.63 -0.89 12.43
C PRO A 34 13.39 -0.74 10.92
N PHE A 35 12.77 0.37 10.50
CA PHE A 35 12.46 0.71 9.11
C PHE A 35 13.39 1.80 8.54
N GLU A 36 14.51 2.12 9.21
CA GLU A 36 15.39 3.22 8.79
C GLU A 36 15.91 3.07 7.37
N ALA A 37 16.18 1.85 6.90
CA ALA A 37 16.62 1.61 5.54
C ALA A 37 15.53 1.98 4.51
N MET A 38 14.27 1.64 4.81
CA MET A 38 13.09 2.03 4.03
C MET A 38 12.94 3.55 3.99
N TRP A 39 12.92 4.20 5.17
CA TRP A 39 12.80 5.66 5.27
C TRP A 39 13.93 6.40 4.54
N ARG A 40 15.17 5.92 4.68
CA ARG A 40 16.33 6.48 3.98
C ARG A 40 16.21 6.33 2.46
N PHE A 41 15.66 5.23 1.95
CA PHE A 41 15.47 5.02 0.52
C PHE A 41 14.56 6.10 -0.09
N ILE A 42 13.49 6.49 0.61
CA ILE A 42 12.61 7.58 0.21
C ILE A 42 13.04 8.97 0.73
N ASN A 43 14.32 9.11 1.10
CA ASN A 43 14.91 10.38 1.57
C ASN A 43 14.24 11.00 2.82
N VAL A 44 13.63 10.17 3.67
CA VAL A 44 13.05 10.58 4.95
C VAL A 44 14.07 10.29 6.07
N PRO A 45 14.66 11.31 6.72
CA PRO A 45 15.54 11.08 7.85
C PRO A 45 14.74 10.76 9.12
N LEU A 46 15.29 9.92 10.00
CA LEU A 46 14.65 9.68 11.31
C LEU A 46 14.54 10.95 12.16
N HIS A 47 15.50 11.86 12.04
CA HIS A 47 15.51 13.13 12.75
C HIS A 47 15.97 14.24 11.81
N ALA A 48 15.31 15.40 11.89
CA ALA A 48 15.62 16.54 11.05
C ALA A 48 17.04 17.08 11.33
N LYS A 49 17.68 17.68 10.34
CA LYS A 49 18.99 18.33 10.53
C LYS A 49 18.88 19.65 11.31
N GLU A 50 17.76 20.33 11.17
CA GLU A 50 17.47 21.61 11.80
C GLU A 50 16.15 21.53 12.57
N PRO A 51 15.98 22.30 13.66
CA PRO A 51 14.71 22.35 14.40
C PRO A 51 13.53 22.69 13.48
N GLY A 52 12.49 21.86 13.52
CA GLY A 52 11.30 22.03 12.67
C GLY A 52 11.46 21.59 11.22
N GLY A 53 12.61 20.98 10.86
CA GLY A 53 12.82 20.41 9.53
C GLY A 53 12.02 19.12 9.29
N TYR A 54 12.05 18.65 8.04
CA TYR A 54 11.39 17.42 7.62
C TYR A 54 12.06 16.17 8.20
N ASP A 55 11.27 15.29 8.81
CA ASP A 55 11.71 14.02 9.37
C ASP A 55 10.60 12.96 9.36
N VAL A 56 10.88 11.79 9.92
CA VAL A 56 9.95 10.65 9.94
C VAL A 56 8.65 10.93 10.71
N VAL A 57 8.65 11.81 11.71
CA VAL A 57 7.42 12.17 12.43
C VAL A 57 6.50 12.96 11.51
N MET A 58 7.05 13.97 10.82
CA MET A 58 6.30 14.75 9.84
C MET A 58 5.85 13.89 8.66
N ALA A 59 6.75 13.04 8.12
CA ALA A 59 6.44 12.14 7.02
C ALA A 59 5.34 11.14 7.38
N ALA A 60 5.43 10.48 8.54
CA ALA A 60 4.40 9.56 9.02
C ALA A 60 3.03 10.25 9.13
N LYS A 61 3.00 11.46 9.71
CA LYS A 61 1.76 12.25 9.77
C LYS A 61 1.24 12.57 8.37
N MET A 62 2.10 12.92 7.40
CA MET A 62 1.70 13.16 6.01
C MET A 62 1.11 11.90 5.37
N LEU A 63 1.68 10.73 5.65
CA LEU A 63 1.24 9.42 5.18
C LEU A 63 0.01 8.86 5.93
N GLY A 64 -0.63 9.66 6.79
CA GLY A 64 -1.89 9.29 7.44
C GLY A 64 -1.74 8.56 8.77
N HIS A 65 -0.56 8.55 9.39
CA HIS A 65 -0.41 8.09 10.77
C HIS A 65 -1.11 9.06 11.72
N LEU A 66 -1.73 8.53 12.77
CA LEU A 66 -2.32 9.32 13.84
C LEU A 66 -1.25 10.18 14.53
N ASP A 67 -1.59 11.43 14.84
CA ASP A 67 -0.70 12.31 15.58
C ASP A 67 -0.37 11.72 16.97
N LEU A 68 0.90 11.77 17.35
CA LEU A 68 1.40 11.18 18.60
C LEU A 68 0.82 11.86 19.85
N SER A 69 0.23 13.06 19.73
CA SER A 69 -0.48 13.72 20.83
C SER A 69 -1.88 13.15 21.10
N GLU A 70 -2.49 12.48 20.12
CA GLU A 70 -3.87 11.96 20.15
C GLU A 70 -4.00 10.69 21.02
N THR A 71 -3.82 10.87 22.32
CA THR A 71 -3.72 9.77 23.29
C THR A 71 -5.03 8.98 23.42
N GLU A 72 -6.16 9.66 23.48
CA GLU A 72 -7.48 9.02 23.66
C GLU A 72 -7.84 8.16 22.45
N THR A 73 -7.84 8.76 21.26
CA THR A 73 -8.07 8.08 19.99
C THR A 73 -7.08 6.92 19.78
N GLY A 74 -5.78 7.18 20.02
CA GLY A 74 -4.73 6.17 19.87
C GLY A 74 -4.89 4.99 20.81
N THR A 75 -5.24 5.22 22.08
CA THR A 75 -5.47 4.15 23.06
C THR A 75 -6.71 3.33 22.71
N HIS A 76 -7.77 3.98 22.23
CA HIS A 76 -8.97 3.29 21.77
C HIS A 76 -8.66 2.36 20.59
N VAL A 77 -8.00 2.88 19.54
CA VAL A 77 -7.64 2.10 18.36
C VAL A 77 -6.67 0.97 18.71
N LEU A 78 -5.67 1.25 19.56
CA LEU A 78 -4.73 0.25 20.06
C LEU A 78 -5.46 -0.93 20.70
N GLN A 79 -6.45 -0.67 21.55
CA GLN A 79 -7.22 -1.71 22.22
C GLN A 79 -8.02 -2.55 21.20
N ASN A 80 -8.65 -1.90 20.21
CA ASN A 80 -9.36 -2.60 19.13
C ASN A 80 -8.42 -3.52 18.35
N LEU A 81 -7.23 -3.05 17.98
CA LEU A 81 -6.22 -3.83 17.24
C LEU A 81 -5.71 -5.04 18.05
N LYS A 82 -5.57 -4.88 19.37
CA LYS A 82 -5.24 -5.99 20.28
C LYS A 82 -6.36 -7.02 20.33
N GLU A 83 -7.61 -6.57 20.48
CA GLU A 83 -8.79 -7.45 20.59
C GLU A 83 -9.04 -8.29 19.34
N ILE A 84 -8.82 -7.71 18.14
CA ILE A 84 -8.94 -8.45 16.87
C ILE A 84 -7.70 -9.29 16.54
N GLY A 85 -6.66 -9.26 17.38
CA GLY A 85 -5.43 -10.03 17.16
C GLY A 85 -4.63 -9.59 15.92
N ALA A 86 -4.62 -8.30 15.59
CA ALA A 86 -4.11 -7.79 14.31
C ALA A 86 -2.67 -8.23 13.98
N LEU A 87 -1.75 -8.25 14.95
CA LEU A 87 -0.36 -8.70 14.74
C LEU A 87 -0.25 -10.22 14.52
N SER A 88 -1.12 -11.02 15.16
CA SER A 88 -1.19 -12.46 14.91
C SER A 88 -1.67 -12.74 13.49
N THR A 89 -2.74 -12.06 13.07
CA THR A 89 -3.24 -12.09 11.69
C THR A 89 -2.15 -11.71 10.70
N ALA A 90 -1.41 -10.62 10.96
CA ALA A 90 -0.32 -10.19 10.10
C ALA A 90 0.75 -11.28 9.94
N LYS A 91 1.13 -11.94 11.04
CA LYS A 91 2.11 -13.03 11.00
C LYS A 91 1.60 -14.22 10.18
N GLU A 92 0.35 -14.62 10.36
CA GLU A 92 -0.28 -15.71 9.60
C GLU A 92 -0.33 -15.40 8.10
N VAL A 93 -0.68 -14.16 7.74
CA VAL A 93 -0.72 -13.71 6.34
C VAL A 93 0.66 -13.74 5.70
N LEU A 94 1.70 -13.23 6.38
CA LEU A 94 3.07 -13.27 5.86
C LEU A 94 3.56 -14.70 5.64
N HIS A 95 3.18 -15.64 6.51
CA HIS A 95 3.46 -17.06 6.31
C HIS A 95 2.72 -17.61 5.09
N ALA A 96 1.42 -17.36 4.95
CA ALA A 96 0.63 -17.81 3.80
C ALA A 96 1.18 -17.25 2.46
N CYS A 97 1.54 -15.97 2.43
CA CYS A 97 2.13 -15.35 1.23
C CYS A 97 3.52 -15.93 0.91
N THR A 98 4.31 -16.24 1.95
CA THR A 98 5.62 -16.90 1.77
C THR A 98 5.46 -18.33 1.26
N ASP A 99 4.50 -19.08 1.78
CA ASP A 99 4.20 -20.44 1.33
C ASP A 99 3.75 -20.44 -0.14
N PHE A 100 2.87 -19.51 -0.53
CA PHE A 100 2.49 -19.30 -1.93
C PHE A 100 3.72 -19.00 -2.80
N THR A 101 4.56 -18.05 -2.37
CA THR A 101 5.79 -17.66 -3.09
C THR A 101 6.70 -18.87 -3.32
N LEU A 102 6.91 -19.70 -2.30
CA LEU A 102 7.74 -20.91 -2.39
C LEU A 102 7.11 -21.98 -3.29
N GLN A 103 5.80 -22.21 -3.14
CA GLN A 103 5.07 -23.19 -3.94
C GLN A 103 5.12 -22.88 -5.45
N HIS A 104 5.09 -21.60 -5.80
CA HIS A 104 5.13 -21.14 -7.19
C HIS A 104 6.54 -20.77 -7.70
N GLY A 105 7.59 -20.98 -6.90
CA GLY A 105 8.97 -20.70 -7.31
C GLY A 105 9.27 -19.20 -7.51
N LEU A 106 8.46 -18.33 -6.91
CA LEU A 106 8.65 -16.88 -6.90
C LEU A 106 9.78 -16.51 -5.93
N LYS A 107 10.33 -15.30 -6.10
CA LYS A 107 11.47 -14.79 -5.32
C LYS A 107 11.16 -13.46 -4.69
N ILE A 108 11.75 -13.25 -3.51
CA ILE A 108 11.84 -11.95 -2.86
C ILE A 108 13.32 -11.65 -2.65
N HIS A 109 13.79 -10.52 -3.17
CA HIS A 109 15.16 -10.02 -3.05
C HIS A 109 15.35 -9.28 -1.72
N ALA A 110 15.12 -9.99 -0.62
CA ALA A 110 15.39 -9.53 0.72
C ALA A 110 15.75 -10.71 1.64
N ASP A 111 16.73 -10.50 2.53
CA ASP A 111 17.10 -11.51 3.54
C ASP A 111 16.08 -11.57 4.69
N GLU A 112 15.46 -10.44 5.00
CA GLU A 112 14.42 -10.25 6.01
C GLU A 112 13.26 -9.45 5.43
N LEU A 113 12.04 -9.90 5.72
CA LEU A 113 10.81 -9.14 5.51
C LEU A 113 10.29 -8.67 6.86
N LYS A 114 10.13 -7.36 7.00
CA LYS A 114 9.71 -6.70 8.23
C LYS A 114 8.39 -6.00 8.04
N LEU A 115 7.40 -6.31 8.88
CA LEU A 115 6.09 -5.67 8.88
C LEU A 115 5.88 -4.84 10.14
N GLY A 116 5.35 -3.62 9.97
CA GLY A 116 4.89 -2.75 11.05
C GLY A 116 3.43 -2.36 10.83
N LEU A 117 2.61 -2.46 11.89
CA LEU A 117 1.20 -2.04 11.86
C LEU A 117 1.02 -0.76 12.68
N TYR A 118 0.54 0.31 12.06
CA TYR A 118 0.46 1.64 12.66
C TYR A 118 -0.99 2.15 12.76
N ILE A 119 -1.24 3.02 13.72
CA ILE A 119 -2.55 3.62 13.94
C ILE A 119 -2.75 4.75 12.93
N ALA A 120 -3.84 4.70 12.16
CA ALA A 120 -4.16 5.75 11.19
C ALA A 120 -4.92 6.92 11.82
N ASP A 121 -4.74 8.09 11.22
CA ASP A 121 -5.63 9.23 11.36
C ASP A 121 -6.96 8.94 10.62
N PRO A 122 -8.10 8.93 11.32
CA PRO A 122 -9.39 8.57 10.72
C PRO A 122 -9.86 9.55 9.64
N HIS A 123 -9.42 10.81 9.68
CA HIS A 123 -9.79 11.82 8.69
C HIS A 123 -8.92 11.72 7.44
N LYS A 124 -7.60 11.52 7.62
CA LYS A 124 -6.69 11.44 6.46
C LYS A 124 -6.93 10.24 5.58
N LEU A 125 -7.38 9.12 6.17
CA LEU A 125 -7.67 7.89 5.43
C LEU A 125 -9.17 7.69 5.15
N GLU A 126 -10.01 8.73 5.29
CA GLU A 126 -11.46 8.62 5.10
C GLU A 126 -11.82 8.11 3.68
N LEU A 127 -11.15 8.65 2.65
CA LEU A 127 -11.37 8.27 1.24
C LEU A 127 -10.97 6.82 0.92
N VAL A 128 -10.20 6.16 1.79
CA VAL A 128 -9.76 4.76 1.67
C VAL A 128 -10.35 3.87 2.76
N ASN A 129 -11.46 4.29 3.39
CA ASN A 129 -12.13 3.54 4.45
C ASN A 129 -11.22 3.21 5.66
N GLY A 130 -10.30 4.14 5.98
CA GLY A 130 -9.50 4.10 7.19
C GLY A 130 -8.31 3.16 7.16
N TYR A 131 -7.84 2.69 6.00
CA TYR A 131 -6.63 1.86 5.94
C TYR A 131 -5.84 2.07 4.65
N SER A 132 -4.52 1.87 4.74
CA SER A 132 -3.59 1.95 3.62
C SER A 132 -2.35 1.12 3.95
N GLY A 133 -1.51 0.85 2.96
CA GLY A 133 -0.26 0.14 3.13
C GLY A 133 0.86 0.70 2.28
N PHE A 134 2.06 0.22 2.57
CA PHE A 134 3.26 0.49 1.82
C PHE A 134 4.17 -0.74 1.83
N GLY A 135 4.34 -1.36 0.67
CA GLY A 135 5.22 -2.49 0.40
C GLY A 135 6.22 -2.22 -0.71
N GLY A 136 6.38 -0.94 -1.09
CA GLY A 136 7.13 -0.53 -2.27
C GLY A 136 8.66 -0.71 -2.19
N ILE A 137 9.18 -1.11 -1.04
CA ILE A 137 10.62 -1.32 -0.83
C ILE A 137 10.85 -2.77 -0.38
N PRO A 138 11.58 -3.58 -1.17
CA PRO A 138 11.88 -4.96 -0.81
C PRO A 138 12.42 -5.10 0.62
N GLY A 139 11.80 -6.00 1.38
CA GLY A 139 12.11 -6.28 2.79
C GLY A 139 11.26 -5.51 3.80
N PHE A 140 10.41 -4.58 3.37
CA PHE A 140 9.59 -3.77 4.28
C PHE A 140 8.12 -3.74 3.87
N ILE A 141 7.25 -3.84 4.87
CA ILE A 141 5.81 -3.62 4.77
C ILE A 141 5.39 -2.71 5.94
N GLN A 142 4.65 -1.66 5.64
CA GLN A 142 3.92 -0.91 6.65
C GLN A 142 2.44 -0.93 6.32
N VAL A 143 1.59 -1.16 7.32
CA VAL A 143 0.14 -1.03 7.19
C VAL A 143 -0.31 -0.02 8.22
N THR A 144 -1.12 0.96 7.80
CA THR A 144 -1.66 1.99 8.67
C THR A 144 -3.17 1.87 8.67
N ILE A 145 -3.79 1.74 9.84
CA ILE A 145 -5.21 1.40 9.96
C ILE A 145 -5.91 2.10 11.14
N TYR A 146 -7.12 2.56 10.87
CA TYR A 146 -8.15 2.96 11.82
C TYR A 146 -9.28 1.92 11.71
N PRO A 147 -9.37 0.93 12.63
CA PRO A 147 -10.27 -0.20 12.50
C PRO A 147 -11.74 0.20 12.42
N ASN A 148 -12.46 -0.43 11.50
CA ASN A 148 -13.91 -0.35 11.37
C ASN A 148 -14.47 -1.67 10.80
N ASN A 149 -15.80 -1.81 10.78
CA ASN A 149 -16.46 -3.03 10.31
C ASN A 149 -16.14 -3.40 8.85
N TYR A 150 -15.74 -2.42 8.05
CA TYR A 150 -15.39 -2.63 6.65
C TYR A 150 -13.94 -3.14 6.48
N ASN A 151 -12.97 -2.54 7.16
CA ASN A 151 -11.55 -2.83 6.93
C ASN A 151 -10.98 -3.96 7.80
N ILE A 152 -11.56 -4.25 8.98
CA ILE A 152 -11.14 -5.38 9.83
C ILE A 152 -11.08 -6.71 9.06
N PRO A 153 -12.14 -7.14 8.34
CA PRO A 153 -12.07 -8.39 7.58
C PRO A 153 -11.10 -8.33 6.38
N ARG A 154 -10.62 -7.15 6.00
CA ARG A 154 -9.71 -6.92 4.86
C ARG A 154 -8.24 -6.75 5.26
N ILE A 155 -7.93 -6.79 6.56
CA ILE A 155 -6.54 -6.77 7.05
C ILE A 155 -5.66 -7.85 6.37
N PRO A 156 -6.12 -9.10 6.19
CA PRO A 156 -5.34 -10.10 5.47
C PRO A 156 -5.02 -9.70 4.02
N ALA A 157 -6.01 -9.18 3.31
CA ALA A 157 -5.87 -8.80 1.91
C ALA A 157 -4.93 -7.62 1.71
N VAL A 158 -5.00 -6.57 2.53
CA VAL A 158 -4.07 -5.44 2.39
C VAL A 158 -2.63 -5.85 2.70
N ILE A 159 -2.41 -6.73 3.68
CA ILE A 159 -1.06 -7.22 3.97
C ILE A 159 -0.53 -8.05 2.80
N ALA A 160 -1.36 -8.89 2.18
CA ALA A 160 -0.98 -9.64 0.99
C ALA A 160 -0.73 -8.77 -0.23
N HIS A 161 -1.51 -7.70 -0.40
CA HIS A 161 -1.28 -6.68 -1.42
C HIS A 161 0.12 -6.07 -1.26
N GLU A 162 0.46 -5.56 -0.07
CA GLU A 162 1.80 -4.98 0.17
C GLU A 162 2.93 -6.01 0.08
N PHE A 163 2.64 -7.27 0.45
CA PHE A 163 3.58 -8.36 0.25
C PHE A 163 3.86 -8.60 -1.24
N HIS A 164 2.84 -8.52 -2.10
CA HIS A 164 3.02 -8.74 -3.53
C HIS A 164 3.99 -7.73 -4.15
N HIS A 165 3.98 -6.46 -3.73
CA HIS A 165 4.97 -5.49 -4.18
C HIS A 165 6.41 -5.94 -3.91
N ASN A 166 6.67 -6.60 -2.78
CA ASN A 166 7.99 -7.17 -2.48
C ASN A 166 8.38 -8.29 -3.47
N ILE A 167 7.41 -9.07 -3.97
CA ILE A 167 7.64 -10.03 -5.05
C ILE A 167 7.91 -9.26 -6.34
N ARG A 168 7.02 -8.35 -6.74
CA ARG A 168 7.09 -7.62 -8.01
C ARG A 168 8.43 -6.88 -8.17
N PHE A 169 8.87 -6.18 -7.12
CA PHE A 169 10.13 -5.43 -7.10
C PHE A 169 11.39 -6.28 -6.92
N SER A 170 11.24 -7.61 -6.90
CA SER A 170 12.36 -8.54 -7.04
C SER A 170 12.64 -8.91 -8.49
N TYR A 171 11.70 -8.65 -9.41
CA TYR A 171 11.83 -8.95 -10.84
C TYR A 171 11.96 -7.69 -11.70
N PHE A 172 11.40 -6.57 -11.23
CA PHE A 172 11.38 -5.31 -11.96
C PHE A 172 11.88 -4.19 -11.06
N ASP A 173 12.86 -3.43 -11.52
CA ASP A 173 13.38 -2.28 -10.78
C ASP A 173 12.30 -1.19 -10.72
N TRP A 174 12.03 -0.70 -9.51
CA TRP A 174 11.11 0.42 -9.32
C TRP A 174 11.88 1.75 -9.43
N ASP A 175 11.71 2.44 -10.56
CA ASP A 175 12.23 3.80 -10.78
C ASP A 175 11.14 4.84 -10.49
N HIS A 176 11.09 5.33 -9.24
CA HIS A 176 10.17 6.38 -8.79
C HIS A 176 10.13 7.62 -9.72
N GLY A 177 11.22 7.91 -10.44
CA GLY A 177 11.31 9.09 -11.31
C GLY A 177 10.82 8.86 -12.74
N ASN A 178 10.62 7.61 -13.16
CA ASN A 178 10.45 7.26 -14.58
C ASN A 178 9.31 6.27 -14.84
N ILE A 179 8.58 5.87 -13.78
CA ILE A 179 7.40 5.02 -13.89
C ILE A 179 6.33 5.67 -14.77
N THR A 180 5.73 4.86 -15.63
CA THR A 180 4.59 5.22 -16.47
C THR A 180 3.27 4.95 -15.75
N VAL A 181 2.18 5.58 -16.22
CA VAL A 181 0.82 5.23 -15.78
C VAL A 181 0.55 3.74 -16.02
N GLY A 182 0.93 3.22 -17.19
CA GLY A 182 0.73 1.81 -17.54
C GLY A 182 1.43 0.85 -16.59
N GLU A 183 2.70 1.09 -16.26
CA GLU A 183 3.43 0.29 -15.27
C GLU A 183 2.75 0.31 -13.91
N TYR A 184 2.32 1.49 -13.44
CA TYR A 184 1.72 1.58 -12.11
C TYR A 184 0.35 0.89 -12.03
N LEU A 185 -0.48 1.02 -13.08
CA LEU A 185 -1.75 0.28 -13.19
C LEU A 185 -1.53 -1.23 -13.04
N ILE A 186 -0.52 -1.78 -13.71
CA ILE A 186 -0.24 -3.22 -13.66
C ILE A 186 0.33 -3.63 -12.32
N ILE A 187 1.19 -2.82 -11.71
CA ILE A 187 1.77 -3.11 -10.40
C ILE A 187 0.68 -3.21 -9.32
N GLU A 188 -0.22 -2.23 -9.27
CA GLU A 188 -1.33 -2.21 -8.31
C GLU A 188 -2.38 -3.29 -8.65
N GLY A 189 -2.67 -3.48 -9.94
CA GLY A 189 -3.60 -4.50 -10.40
C GLY A 189 -3.15 -5.93 -10.07
N LEU A 190 -1.85 -6.22 -10.17
CA LEU A 190 -1.28 -7.52 -9.81
C LEU A 190 -1.32 -7.73 -8.29
N ALA A 191 -0.97 -6.71 -7.49
CA ALA A 191 -1.01 -6.79 -6.04
C ALA A 191 -2.43 -7.06 -5.51
N GLU A 192 -3.42 -6.37 -6.07
CA GLU A 192 -4.82 -6.60 -5.72
C GLU A 192 -5.33 -7.96 -6.20
N SER A 193 -4.90 -8.41 -7.38
CA SER A 193 -5.24 -9.74 -7.91
C SER A 193 -4.63 -10.87 -7.07
N PHE A 194 -3.44 -10.65 -6.51
CA PHE A 194 -2.79 -11.57 -5.57
C PHE A 194 -3.51 -11.64 -4.23
N ALA A 195 -3.88 -10.49 -3.67
CA ALA A 195 -4.70 -10.45 -2.45
C ALA A 195 -6.02 -11.20 -2.65
N ARG A 196 -6.66 -11.03 -3.81
CA ARG A 196 -7.85 -11.79 -4.18
C ARG A 196 -7.60 -13.29 -4.28
N GLU A 197 -6.52 -13.73 -4.91
CA GLU A 197 -6.21 -15.16 -5.05
C GLU A 197 -6.17 -15.87 -3.68
N LEU A 198 -5.61 -15.21 -2.67
CA LEU A 198 -5.46 -15.78 -1.33
C LEU A 198 -6.73 -15.65 -0.46
N TYR A 199 -7.48 -14.56 -0.58
CA TYR A 199 -8.55 -14.22 0.37
C TYR A 199 -9.93 -14.04 -0.27
N GLY A 200 -10.07 -14.26 -1.57
CA GLY A 200 -11.33 -14.20 -2.31
C GLY A 200 -11.74 -12.78 -2.72
N GLN A 201 -12.77 -12.72 -3.59
CA GLN A 201 -13.29 -11.48 -4.18
C GLN A 201 -13.81 -10.49 -3.13
N ASP A 202 -14.42 -10.98 -2.05
CA ASP A 202 -15.04 -10.10 -1.04
C ASP A 202 -13.99 -9.33 -0.21
N SER A 203 -12.73 -9.76 -0.26
CA SER A 203 -11.63 -9.19 0.52
C SER A 203 -10.88 -8.08 -0.21
N ILE A 204 -11.23 -7.78 -1.47
CA ILE A 204 -10.60 -6.68 -2.22
C ILE A 204 -10.92 -5.31 -1.62
N GLY A 205 -10.01 -4.37 -1.83
CA GLY A 205 -10.12 -3.02 -1.29
C GLY A 205 -11.21 -2.16 -1.95
N PRO A 206 -11.58 -1.04 -1.30
CA PRO A 206 -12.68 -0.18 -1.73
C PRO A 206 -12.42 0.49 -3.09
N TRP A 207 -11.15 0.60 -3.48
CA TRP A 207 -10.71 1.21 -4.72
C TRP A 207 -11.10 0.43 -5.97
N VAL A 208 -11.44 -0.86 -5.86
CA VAL A 208 -11.80 -1.69 -7.02
C VAL A 208 -13.29 -1.62 -7.36
N THR A 209 -14.13 -1.26 -6.38
CA THR A 209 -15.59 -1.45 -6.45
C THR A 209 -16.38 -0.16 -6.52
N SER A 210 -15.73 1.00 -6.63
CA SER A 210 -16.36 2.31 -6.47
C SER A 210 -16.86 2.96 -7.77
N LEU A 211 -16.43 2.48 -8.93
CA LEU A 211 -16.84 3.05 -10.22
C LEU A 211 -18.16 2.44 -10.69
N ASP A 212 -19.09 3.26 -11.17
CA ASP A 212 -20.21 2.78 -11.96
C ASP A 212 -19.80 2.51 -13.41
N GLU A 213 -20.69 1.92 -14.22
CA GLU A 213 -20.38 1.50 -15.58
C GLU A 213 -19.96 2.65 -16.49
N GLU A 214 -20.58 3.83 -16.34
CA GLU A 214 -20.26 5.02 -17.17
C GLU A 214 -18.88 5.58 -16.79
N ASP A 215 -18.61 5.72 -15.48
CA ASP A 215 -17.34 6.20 -14.96
C ASP A 215 -16.19 5.24 -15.27
N GLU A 216 -16.45 3.93 -15.23
CA GLU A 216 -15.49 2.90 -15.62
C GLU A 216 -15.13 3.02 -17.11
N MET A 217 -16.12 3.06 -18.01
CA MET A 217 -15.87 3.19 -19.45
C MET A 217 -15.11 4.47 -19.77
N TYR A 218 -15.49 5.58 -19.12
CA TYR A 218 -14.78 6.85 -19.25
C TYR A 218 -13.33 6.74 -18.76
N SER A 219 -13.12 6.14 -17.58
CA SER A 219 -11.81 5.96 -16.96
C SER A 219 -10.87 5.11 -17.82
N ILE A 220 -11.38 4.02 -18.41
CA ILE A 220 -10.63 3.20 -19.38
C ILE A 220 -10.14 4.06 -20.55
N GLN A 221 -11.02 4.89 -21.13
CA GLN A 221 -10.66 5.73 -22.27
C GLN A 221 -9.63 6.81 -21.93
N VAL A 222 -9.72 7.41 -20.74
CA VAL A 222 -8.72 8.37 -20.26
C VAL A 222 -7.38 7.69 -20.04
N LEU A 223 -7.36 6.56 -19.33
CA LEU A 223 -6.13 5.83 -19.00
C LEU A 223 -5.46 5.23 -20.24
N LYS A 224 -6.22 4.73 -21.20
CA LYS A 224 -5.73 4.25 -22.51
C LYS A 224 -4.84 5.30 -23.20
N ASN A 225 -5.25 6.56 -23.17
CA ASN A 225 -4.50 7.65 -23.79
C ASN A 225 -3.31 8.14 -22.94
N ALA A 226 -3.23 7.71 -21.68
CA ALA A 226 -2.26 8.16 -20.69
C ALA A 226 -1.19 7.11 -20.35
N LEU A 227 -1.28 5.88 -20.88
CA LEU A 227 -0.40 4.76 -20.49
C LEU A 227 1.09 5.10 -20.47
N ASN A 228 1.56 5.90 -21.43
CA ASN A 228 2.97 6.28 -21.57
C ASN A 228 3.36 7.57 -20.83
N ILE A 229 2.43 8.23 -20.14
CA ILE A 229 2.73 9.42 -19.33
C ILE A 229 3.58 9.01 -18.14
N LYS A 230 4.61 9.81 -17.86
CA LYS A 230 5.61 9.59 -16.83
C LYS A 230 5.68 10.76 -15.87
N GLY A 231 6.25 10.50 -14.71
CA GLY A 231 6.45 11.49 -13.66
C GLY A 231 5.49 11.26 -12.50
N PHE A 232 6.01 11.27 -11.27
CA PHE A 232 5.24 10.87 -10.11
C PHE A 232 3.99 11.74 -9.88
N ALA A 233 4.08 13.04 -10.15
CA ALA A 233 2.96 13.96 -10.00
C ALA A 233 1.84 13.65 -11.03
N GLU A 234 2.21 13.48 -12.29
CA GLU A 234 1.30 13.15 -13.38
C GLU A 234 0.65 11.79 -13.14
N VAL A 235 1.46 10.78 -12.86
CA VAL A 235 1.03 9.41 -12.58
C VAL A 235 0.07 9.38 -11.38
N SER A 236 0.37 10.14 -10.32
CA SER A 236 -0.49 10.24 -9.14
C SER A 236 -1.90 10.75 -9.48
N SER A 237 -2.03 11.74 -10.37
CA SER A 237 -3.34 12.22 -10.81
C SER A 237 -4.15 11.13 -11.51
N TYR A 238 -3.50 10.28 -12.30
CA TYR A 238 -4.17 9.16 -12.99
C TYR A 238 -4.56 8.02 -12.05
N MET A 239 -3.73 7.73 -11.04
CA MET A 239 -3.99 6.63 -10.11
C MET A 239 -5.04 6.98 -9.06
N PHE A 240 -4.94 8.16 -8.45
CA PHE A 240 -5.73 8.55 -7.29
C PHE A 240 -6.91 9.46 -7.62
N GLY A 241 -6.94 10.07 -8.81
CA GLY A 241 -8.04 10.91 -9.28
C GLY A 241 -7.99 12.37 -8.83
N ASP A 242 -8.99 13.14 -9.26
CA ASP A 242 -8.99 14.61 -9.21
C ASP A 242 -9.07 15.21 -7.80
N ILE A 243 -9.71 14.51 -6.86
CA ILE A 243 -9.78 14.97 -5.46
C ILE A 243 -8.37 15.00 -4.87
N TYR A 244 -7.66 13.88 -4.97
CA TYR A 244 -6.27 13.76 -4.52
C TYR A 244 -5.36 14.75 -5.26
N ALA A 245 -5.48 14.84 -6.59
CA ALA A 245 -4.66 15.76 -7.38
C ALA A 245 -4.79 17.21 -6.88
N LYS A 246 -6.01 17.69 -6.63
CA LYS A 246 -6.24 19.05 -6.12
C LYS A 246 -5.65 19.26 -4.72
N GLU A 247 -5.78 18.27 -3.84
CA GLU A 247 -5.22 18.33 -2.48
C GLU A 247 -3.69 18.40 -2.48
N GLN A 248 -3.04 17.70 -3.41
CA GLN A 248 -1.58 17.71 -3.56
C GLN A 248 -1.07 18.86 -4.46
N GLY A 249 -1.96 19.66 -5.05
CA GLY A 249 -1.59 20.74 -5.97
C GLY A 249 -1.16 20.25 -7.37
N TYR A 250 -1.52 19.03 -7.74
CA TYR A 250 -1.32 18.46 -9.08
C TYR A 250 -2.47 18.84 -10.03
N SER A 251 -2.24 18.66 -11.33
CA SER A 251 -3.25 18.92 -12.35
C SER A 251 -4.33 17.81 -12.33
N PRO A 252 -5.62 18.15 -12.24
CA PRO A 252 -6.69 17.19 -12.43
C PRO A 252 -6.73 16.67 -13.87
N VAL A 253 -7.14 15.41 -14.02
CA VAL A 253 -7.20 14.67 -15.30
C VAL A 253 -8.62 14.19 -15.63
N GLY A 254 -9.60 14.53 -14.78
CA GLY A 254 -11.01 14.22 -14.95
C GLY A 254 -11.39 12.83 -14.41
N LEU A 255 -10.55 12.20 -13.58
CA LEU A 255 -10.81 10.87 -13.05
C LEU A 255 -11.41 10.91 -11.65
N SER A 256 -12.32 9.97 -11.39
CA SER A 256 -12.85 9.69 -10.06
C SER A 256 -11.77 9.16 -9.10
N PRO A 257 -12.00 9.25 -7.77
CA PRO A 257 -11.07 8.74 -6.78
C PRO A 257 -10.69 7.29 -7.03
N TYR A 258 -9.38 7.00 -7.04
CA TYR A 258 -8.80 5.66 -7.22
C TYR A 258 -9.18 4.94 -8.53
N ALA A 259 -9.59 5.67 -9.57
CA ALA A 259 -9.97 5.07 -10.84
C ALA A 259 -8.83 4.23 -11.45
N GLY A 260 -7.57 4.68 -11.34
CA GLY A 260 -6.43 3.89 -11.82
C GLY A 260 -6.30 2.53 -11.12
N TYR A 261 -6.51 2.46 -9.80
CA TYR A 261 -6.50 1.18 -9.08
C TYR A 261 -7.59 0.23 -9.58
N ALA A 262 -8.83 0.72 -9.75
CA ALA A 262 -9.93 -0.07 -10.28
C ALA A 262 -9.62 -0.63 -11.68
N ILE A 263 -9.18 0.25 -12.60
CA ILE A 263 -8.90 -0.14 -13.98
C ILE A 263 -7.66 -1.03 -14.07
N GLY A 264 -6.62 -0.78 -13.27
CA GLY A 264 -5.44 -1.64 -13.20
C GLY A 264 -5.78 -3.07 -12.78
N TYR A 265 -6.59 -3.23 -11.72
CA TYR A 265 -7.12 -4.53 -11.32
C TYR A 265 -7.90 -5.20 -12.46
N LYS A 266 -8.84 -4.48 -13.10
CA LYS A 266 -9.64 -5.03 -14.21
C LYS A 266 -8.78 -5.44 -15.41
N ALA A 267 -7.74 -4.66 -15.74
CA ALA A 267 -6.81 -4.99 -16.81
C ALA A 267 -6.09 -6.31 -16.53
N VAL A 268 -5.54 -6.48 -15.32
CA VAL A 268 -4.88 -7.73 -14.91
C VAL A 268 -5.85 -8.91 -14.89
N GLN A 269 -7.08 -8.70 -14.40
CA GLN A 269 -8.11 -9.73 -14.41
C GLN A 269 -8.52 -10.17 -15.81
N SER A 270 -8.73 -9.20 -16.71
CA SER A 270 -9.05 -9.48 -18.11
C SER A 270 -7.91 -10.25 -18.79
N PHE A 271 -6.66 -9.81 -18.58
CA PHE A 271 -5.47 -10.49 -19.07
C PHE A 271 -5.39 -11.95 -18.59
N MET A 272 -5.50 -12.18 -17.27
CA MET A 272 -5.43 -13.53 -16.71
C MET A 272 -6.52 -14.45 -17.27
N ASN A 273 -7.74 -13.94 -17.42
CA ASN A 273 -8.87 -14.70 -17.95
C ASN A 273 -8.72 -15.04 -19.44
N LEU A 274 -8.32 -14.07 -20.27
CA LEU A 274 -8.15 -14.23 -21.71
C LEU A 274 -7.00 -15.18 -22.06
N ASN A 275 -5.92 -15.14 -21.27
CA ASN A 275 -4.71 -15.90 -21.53
C ASN A 275 -4.64 -17.22 -20.73
N HIS A 276 -5.64 -17.48 -19.88
CA HIS A 276 -5.72 -18.67 -19.02
C HIS A 276 -4.50 -18.86 -18.10
N VAL A 277 -3.99 -17.77 -17.55
CA VAL A 277 -2.81 -17.76 -16.66
C VAL A 277 -3.19 -17.36 -15.22
N GLY A 278 -2.50 -17.94 -14.25
CA GLY A 278 -2.67 -17.62 -12.83
C GLY A 278 -1.84 -16.41 -12.39
N ILE A 279 -2.10 -15.89 -11.17
CA ILE A 279 -1.43 -14.69 -10.66
C ILE A 279 0.09 -14.87 -10.53
N ALA A 280 0.56 -16.08 -10.20
CA ALA A 280 1.98 -16.38 -10.10
C ALA A 280 2.71 -16.20 -11.44
N GLU A 281 2.09 -16.62 -12.55
CA GLU A 281 2.65 -16.46 -13.89
C GLU A 281 2.57 -15.01 -14.34
N ALA A 282 1.40 -14.36 -14.18
CA ALA A 282 1.20 -12.96 -14.54
C ALA A 282 2.17 -12.02 -13.79
N THR A 283 2.50 -12.32 -12.54
CA THR A 283 3.45 -11.54 -11.73
C THR A 283 4.84 -11.43 -12.37
N LEU A 284 5.23 -12.38 -13.22
CA LEU A 284 6.54 -12.42 -13.88
C LEU A 284 6.57 -11.72 -15.25
N LEU A 285 5.44 -11.26 -15.75
CA LEU A 285 5.33 -10.63 -17.08
C LEU A 285 5.57 -9.12 -17.00
N GLN A 286 6.05 -8.56 -18.11
CA GLN A 286 6.23 -7.12 -18.24
C GLN A 286 4.87 -6.41 -18.25
N ALA A 287 4.85 -5.15 -17.78
CA ALA A 287 3.61 -4.37 -17.77
C ALA A 287 3.02 -4.21 -19.16
N ASP A 288 3.86 -3.87 -20.15
CA ASP A 288 3.44 -3.72 -21.55
C ASP A 288 2.84 -5.00 -22.12
N GLU A 289 3.41 -6.16 -21.78
CA GLU A 289 2.90 -7.47 -22.23
C GLU A 289 1.48 -7.74 -21.69
N ILE A 290 1.24 -7.40 -20.42
CA ILE A 290 -0.10 -7.52 -19.80
C ILE A 290 -1.08 -6.53 -20.45
N ILE A 291 -0.65 -5.29 -20.67
CA ILE A 291 -1.47 -4.22 -21.26
C ILE A 291 -1.88 -4.58 -22.70
N GLU A 292 -0.96 -5.06 -23.53
CA GLU A 292 -1.21 -5.43 -24.94
C GLU A 292 -2.15 -6.63 -25.08
N GLN A 293 -2.26 -7.47 -24.04
CA GLN A 293 -3.02 -8.73 -24.08
C GLN A 293 -4.21 -8.75 -23.11
N CYS A 294 -4.53 -7.62 -22.45
CA CYS A 294 -5.67 -7.55 -21.54
C CYS A 294 -7.00 -7.32 -22.25
N GLY A 295 -6.99 -6.88 -23.51
CA GLY A 295 -8.20 -6.57 -24.28
C GLY A 295 -9.01 -5.37 -23.76
N LEU A 296 -8.55 -4.68 -22.72
CA LEU A 296 -9.26 -3.57 -22.09
C LEU A 296 -8.94 -2.22 -22.76
N PHE A 297 -7.73 -2.08 -23.30
CA PHE A 297 -7.24 -0.85 -23.91
C PHE A 297 -7.22 -0.88 -25.45
N ASP A 298 -7.91 -1.85 -26.06
CA ASP A 298 -8.01 -2.02 -27.53
C ASP A 298 -8.88 -0.96 -28.20
#